data_AF-Q91079-F1
#
_entry.id   AF-Q91079-F1
#
_cell.length_a   1.000
_cell.length_b   1.000
_cell.length_c   1.000
_cell.angle_alpha   90.00
_cell.angle_beta   90.00
_cell.angle_gamma   90.00
#
_symmetry.space_group_name_H-M   'P 1'
#
loop_
_entity.id
_entity.type
_entity.pdbx_description
1 polymer ?
#
loop_
_entity_poly.entity_id
_entity_poly.type
_entity_poly.pdbx_seq_one_letter_code
_entity_poly.pdbx_strand_id
1 'polypeptide(L)'
;MLVVVGAGGVGKSALTIQLIQNHFVDEYDPTIEGIRPKQVVIDGETCLLDILDTAGQEEYSAMRDQYMRTGEGFLCVFAINNTKSFEDIHHYR
;
A
#
# COMPACT_ATOMS: atom_id res chain seq x y z
N MET A 1 -3.38 -7.91 9.03
CA MET A 1 -2.48 -6.98 8.33
C MET A 1 -2.94 -6.78 6.89
N LEU A 2 -3.30 -5.55 6.53
CA LEU A 2 -3.57 -5.12 5.16
C LEU A 2 -2.26 -4.68 4.51
N VAL A 3 -1.95 -5.15 3.31
CA VAL A 3 -0.74 -4.75 2.59
C VAL A 3 -1.09 -3.93 1.35
N VAL A 4 -0.44 -2.78 1.20
CA VAL A 4 -0.60 -1.90 0.03
C VAL A 4 0.55 -2.17 -0.94
N VAL A 5 0.25 -2.70 -2.12
CA VAL A 5 1.24 -3.07 -3.15
C VAL A 5 0.97 -2.37 -4.48
N GLY A 6 2.00 -2.25 -5.31
CA GLY A 6 1.94 -1.57 -6.60
C GLY A 6 3.24 -0.84 -6.93
N ALA A 7 3.39 -0.41 -8.18
CA ALA A 7 4.59 0.25 -8.68
C ALA A 7 4.96 1.52 -7.90
N GLY A 8 6.18 2.03 -8.09
CA GLY A 8 6.61 3.33 -7.58
C GLY A 8 5.72 4.47 -8.08
N GLY A 9 5.48 5.47 -7.23
CA GLY A 9 4.74 6.69 -7.62
C GLY A 9 3.23 6.56 -7.83
N VAL A 10 2.62 5.38 -7.67
CA VAL A 10 1.17 5.20 -7.91
C VAL A 10 0.25 5.77 -6.80
N GLY A 11 0.83 6.30 -5.72
CA GLY A 11 0.07 6.91 -4.62
C GLY A 11 -0.19 6.02 -3.41
N LYS A 12 0.52 4.89 -3.23
CA LYS A 12 0.36 3.99 -2.06
C LYS A 12 0.47 4.71 -0.71
N SER A 13 1.53 5.49 -0.54
CA SER A 13 1.74 6.27 0.69
C SER A 13 0.74 7.41 0.82
N ALA A 14 0.38 8.09 -0.28
CA ALA A 14 -0.64 9.13 -0.25
C ALA A 14 -1.99 8.57 0.23
N LEU A 15 -2.42 7.40 -0.28
CA LEU A 15 -3.63 6.71 0.17
C LEU A 15 -3.55 6.29 1.65
N THR A 16 -2.42 5.71 2.06
CA THR A 16 -2.20 5.25 3.44
C THR A 16 -2.21 6.42 4.43
N ILE A 17 -1.51 7.51 4.11
CA ILE A 17 -1.44 8.71 4.96
C ILE A 17 -2.80 9.40 5.01
N GLN A 18 -3.50 9.51 3.88
CA GLN A 18 -4.85 10.08 3.85
C GLN A 18 -5.81 9.30 4.76
N LEU A 19 -5.77 7.96 4.73
CA LEU A 19 -6.62 7.12 5.59
C LEU A 19 -6.32 7.32 7.09
N ILE A 20 -5.05 7.51 7.45
CA ILE A 20 -4.61 7.54 8.85
C ILE A 20 -4.73 8.95 9.45
N GLN A 21 -4.30 9.95 8.69
CA GLN A 21 -4.10 11.33 9.13
C GLN A 21 -5.12 12.32 8.54
N ASN A 22 -5.94 11.91 7.57
CA ASN A 22 -6.84 12.81 6.81
C ASN A 22 -6.08 13.97 6.14
N HIS A 23 -4.86 13.69 5.66
CA HIS A 23 -3.98 14.66 5.01
C HIS A 23 -3.39 14.10 3.73
N PHE A 24 -3.34 14.94 2.69
CA PHE A 24 -2.73 14.61 1.41
C PHE A 24 -1.31 15.16 1.35
N VAL A 25 -0.35 14.27 1.10
CA VAL A 25 1.05 14.62 0.87
C VAL A 25 1.25 14.93 -0.61
N ASP A 26 1.67 16.16 -0.89
CA ASP A 26 1.93 16.68 -2.24
C ASP A 26 3.33 16.34 -2.76
N GLU A 27 4.30 16.19 -1.86
CA GLU A 27 5.66 15.77 -2.19
C GLU A 27 5.80 14.25 -2.31
N TYR A 28 6.59 13.80 -3.29
CA TYR A 28 6.92 12.38 -3.45
C TYR A 28 8.25 12.06 -2.80
N ASP A 29 8.21 11.35 -1.67
CA ASP A 29 9.37 10.67 -1.09
C ASP A 29 9.22 9.14 -1.29
N PRO A 30 10.12 8.48 -2.04
CA PRO A 30 10.15 7.03 -2.19
C PRO A 30 10.06 6.29 -0.85
N THR A 31 8.95 5.56 -0.65
CA THR A 31 8.66 4.84 0.59
C THR A 31 9.72 3.78 0.88
N ILE A 32 10.35 3.89 2.05
CA ILE A 32 10.95 2.74 2.76
C ILE A 32 9.81 2.11 3.57
N GLU A 33 9.63 0.79 3.46
CA GLU A 33 8.52 0.04 4.05
C GLU A 33 8.18 0.45 5.49
N GLY A 34 6.87 0.56 5.82
CA GLY A 34 6.43 0.88 7.17
C GLY A 34 5.02 0.40 7.51
N ILE A 35 4.88 -0.20 8.70
CA ILE A 35 3.58 -0.55 9.28
C ILE A 35 2.97 0.66 9.97
N ARG A 36 1.69 0.92 9.72
CA ARG A 36 0.94 1.99 10.36
C ARG A 36 -0.41 1.49 10.88
N PRO A 37 -0.59 1.41 12.21
CA PRO A 37 -1.85 0.96 12.81
C PRO A 37 -2.91 2.07 12.80
N LYS A 38 -4.18 1.72 12.60
CA LYS A 38 -5.32 2.62 12.71
C LYS A 38 -6.54 1.90 13.28
N GLN A 39 -7.08 2.40 14.38
CA GLN A 39 -8.37 1.94 14.90
C GLN A 39 -9.51 2.58 14.09
N VAL A 40 -10.44 1.76 13.62
CA VAL A 40 -11.62 2.19 12.84
C VAL A 40 -12.85 1.41 13.28
N VAL A 41 -14.04 1.91 12.91
CA VAL A 41 -15.31 1.18 13.05
C VAL A 41 -15.79 0.82 11.65
N ILE A 42 -15.92 -0.46 11.37
CA ILE A 42 -16.42 -1.01 10.10
C ILE A 42 -17.62 -1.90 10.44
N ASP A 43 -18.76 -1.67 9.79
CA ASP A 43 -19.99 -2.43 10.02
C ASP A 43 -20.46 -2.50 11.49
N GLY A 44 -20.15 -1.44 12.26
CA GLY A 44 -20.47 -1.33 13.68
C GLY A 44 -19.46 -2.01 14.62
N GLU A 45 -18.46 -2.71 14.09
CA GLU A 45 -17.42 -3.36 14.87
C GLU A 45 -16.13 -2.52 14.91
N THR A 46 -15.55 -2.39 16.10
CA THR A 46 -14.27 -1.71 16.28
C THR A 46 -13.14 -2.67 15.94
N CYS A 47 -12.30 -2.31 14.96
CA CYS A 47 -11.15 -3.10 14.55
C CYS A 47 -9.87 -2.26 14.52
N LEU A 48 -8.72 -2.93 14.68
CA LEU A 48 -7.40 -2.35 14.51
C LEU A 48 -6.86 -2.79 13.14
N LEU A 49 -6.71 -1.83 12.23
CA LEU A 49 -6.11 -2.07 10.93
C LEU A 49 -4.60 -1.84 11.02
N ASP A 50 -3.82 -2.91 10.93
CA ASP A 50 -2.37 -2.82 10.69
C ASP A 50 -2.12 -2.75 9.18
N ILE A 51 -1.72 -1.58 8.70
CA ILE A 51 -1.50 -1.31 7.27
C ILE A 51 -0.01 -1.29 6.99
N LEU A 52 0.46 -2.19 6.12
CA LEU A 52 1.82 -2.21 5.60
C LEU A 52 1.89 -1.41 4.30
N ASP A 53 2.52 -0.25 4.34
CA ASP A 53 2.84 0.56 3.15
C ASP A 53 4.18 0.10 2.58
N THR A 54 4.17 -0.46 1.38
CA THR A 54 5.34 -1.12 0.80
C THR A 54 6.11 -0.20 -0.15
N ALA A 55 7.42 -0.45 -0.25
CA ALA A 55 8.26 0.07 -1.31
C ALA A 55 7.70 -0.32 -2.69
N GLY A 56 7.64 0.64 -3.61
CA GLY A 56 7.16 0.40 -4.99
C GLY A 56 8.27 0.13 -6.00
N GLN A 57 9.53 0.27 -5.59
CA GLN A 57 10.68 0.17 -6.47
C GLN A 57 11.09 -1.28 -6.68
N GLU A 58 11.65 -1.59 -7.85
CA GLU A 58 11.98 -2.97 -8.25
C GLU A 58 13.04 -3.60 -7.35
N GLU A 59 13.91 -2.80 -6.74
CA GLU A 59 14.98 -3.27 -5.84
C GLU A 59 14.42 -3.99 -4.59
N TYR A 60 13.18 -3.69 -4.20
CA TYR A 60 12.49 -4.32 -3.08
C TYR A 60 11.60 -5.50 -3.49
N SER A 61 11.69 -5.95 -4.75
CA SER A 61 10.90 -7.07 -5.28
C SER A 61 11.11 -8.38 -4.50
N ALA A 62 12.30 -8.61 -3.93
CA ALA A 62 12.59 -9.78 -3.11
C ALA A 62 11.75 -9.85 -1.81
N MET A 63 11.24 -8.70 -1.32
CA MET A 63 10.39 -8.66 -0.12
C MET A 63 8.92 -9.03 -0.43
N ARG A 64 8.53 -9.13 -1.71
CA ARG A 64 7.16 -9.46 -2.12
C ARG A 64 6.68 -10.78 -1.53
N ASP A 65 7.52 -11.82 -1.58
CA ASP A 65 7.17 -13.14 -1.02
C ASP A 65 6.88 -13.07 0.49
N GLN A 66 7.59 -12.19 1.21
CA GLN A 66 7.34 -11.96 2.63
C GLN A 66 5.99 -11.27 2.85
N TYR A 67 5.69 -10.23 2.07
CA TYR A 67 4.40 -9.54 2.13
C TYR A 67 3.23 -10.48 1.85
N MET A 68 3.38 -11.35 0.84
CA MET A 68 2.35 -12.33 0.46
C MET A 68 2.10 -13.37 1.56
N ARG A 69 3.12 -13.70 2.36
CA ARG A 69 2.96 -14.63 3.50
C ARG A 69 2.30 -14.01 4.71
N THR A 70 2.50 -12.72 4.95
CA THR A 70 2.05 -12.04 6.19
C THR A 70 0.76 -11.24 6.01
N GLY A 71 0.40 -10.87 4.78
CA GLY A 71 -0.82 -10.14 4.47
C GLY A 71 -2.08 -11.00 4.56
N GLU A 72 -3.10 -10.48 5.24
CA GLU A 72 -4.45 -11.07 5.31
C GLU A 72 -5.38 -10.46 4.25
N GLY A 73 -5.01 -9.31 3.69
CA GLY A 73 -5.69 -8.64 2.60
C GLY A 73 -4.71 -7.73 1.85
N PHE A 74 -5.00 -7.47 0.58
CA PHE A 74 -4.09 -6.75 -0.32
C PHE A 74 -4.84 -5.65 -1.07
N LEU A 75 -4.29 -4.44 -1.06
CA LEU A 75 -4.69 -3.35 -1.95
C LEU A 75 -3.68 -3.27 -3.10
N CYS A 76 -4.10 -3.65 -4.30
CA CYS A 76 -3.31 -3.57 -5.53
C CYS A 76 -3.53 -2.20 -6.20
N VAL A 77 -2.55 -1.29 -6.07
CA VAL A 77 -2.67 0.10 -6.51
C VAL A 77 -1.95 0.33 -7.82
N PHE A 78 -2.66 0.93 -8.78
CA PHE A 78 -2.10 1.46 -10.03
C PHE A 78 -2.57 2.90 -10.23
N ALA A 79 -1.88 3.65 -11.07
CA ALA A 79 -2.28 5.01 -11.42
C ALA A 79 -2.90 5.03 -12.82
N ILE A 80 -4.09 5.63 -12.95
CA ILE A 80 -4.84 5.71 -14.22
C ILE A 80 -4.10 6.45 -15.34
N ASN A 81 -3.14 7.31 -14.98
CA ASN A 81 -2.27 8.04 -15.90
C ASN A 81 -0.94 7.31 -16.18
N ASN A 82 -0.79 6.06 -15.74
CA ASN A 82 0.39 5.23 -15.95
C ASN A 82 -0.02 3.79 -16.30
N THR A 83 -0.20 3.51 -17.60
CA THR A 83 -0.60 2.19 -18.12
C THR A 83 0.33 1.06 -17.67
N LYS A 84 1.65 1.30 -17.63
CA LYS A 84 2.64 0.30 -17.16
C LYS A 84 2.36 -0.13 -15.72
N SER A 85 1.94 0.81 -14.86
CA SER A 85 1.59 0.48 -13.47
C SER A 85 0.35 -0.42 -13.35
N PHE A 86 -0.58 -0.35 -14.32
CA PHE A 86 -1.73 -1.25 -14.40
C PHE A 86 -1.32 -2.66 -14.87
N GLU A 87 -0.49 -2.73 -15.91
CA GLU A 87 0.08 -3.99 -16.40
C GLU A 87 0.87 -4.73 -15.31
N ASP A 88 1.62 -3.98 -14.50
CA ASP A 88 2.44 -4.52 -13.41
C ASP A 88 1.64 -5.16 -12.28
N ILE A 89 0.33 -4.87 -12.15
CA ILE A 89 -0.54 -5.50 -11.14
C ILE A 89 -0.60 -7.02 -11.34
N HIS A 90 -0.45 -7.52 -12.58
CA HIS A 90 -0.43 -8.94 -12.86
C HIS A 90 0.73 -9.68 -12.17
N HIS A 91 1.81 -8.99 -11.79
CA HIS A 91 2.92 -9.57 -11.02
C HIS A 91 2.63 -9.75 -9.53
N TYR A 92 1.48 -9.26 -9.03
CA TYR A 92 1.04 -9.38 -7.64
C TYR A 92 -0.14 -10.36 -7.47
N ARG A 93 -0.49 -11.15 -8.51
CA ARG A 93 -1.49 -12.23 -8.47
C ARG A 93 -0.82 -13.58 -8.49
#